data_AF-A0A0H2WRV9-F1
#
_entry.id   AF-A0A0H2WRV9-F1
#
_cell.length_a   1.000
_cell.length_b   1.000
_cell.length_c   1.000
_cell.angle_alpha   90.00
_cell.angle_beta   90.00
_cell.angle_gamma   90.00
#
_symmetry.space_group_name_H-M   'P 1'
#
loop_
_entity.id
_entity.type
_entity.pdbx_description
1 polymer ?
#
loop_
_entity_poly.entity_id
_entity_poly.type
_entity_poly.pdbx_seq_one_letter_code
_entity_poly.pdbx_strand_id
1 'polypeptide(L)'
;MSIGIVSPREAQALIAQGAKRIDVRDADEYLREHIPHAQLAPLSRLEQGDLPANLRAEQIIFHCQSGKRTSSNAAKLQAIAAPAQVSLLEGGIDGWKAAGLPVTEDKSQPLPLMRQVQIAAGGLTLLGVILGYTVHGGFFLISGFVGAGLMLAGMTGFCGMARLLEKMPWNTRTH
;
A
#
# COMPACT_ATOMS: atom_id res chain seq x y z
N MET A 1 -27.21 2.43 3.16
CA MET A 1 -26.78 3.07 4.43
C MET A 1 -25.41 3.65 4.18
N SER A 2 -25.13 4.92 4.47
CA SER A 2 -23.78 5.45 4.29
C SER A 2 -22.82 4.80 5.28
N ILE A 3 -21.66 4.36 4.81
CA ILE A 3 -20.55 3.96 5.68
C ILE A 3 -20.17 5.15 6.57
N GLY A 4 -20.04 4.91 7.88
CA GLY A 4 -19.58 5.92 8.83
C GLY A 4 -18.07 6.11 8.77
N ILE A 5 -17.57 7.33 8.98
CA ILE A 5 -16.15 7.60 9.23
C ILE A 5 -15.97 7.73 10.74
N VAL A 6 -14.98 7.05 11.29
CA VAL A 6 -14.64 7.08 12.72
C VAL A 6 -13.25 7.66 12.92
N SER A 7 -13.10 8.50 13.94
CA SER A 7 -11.79 9.02 14.32
C SER A 7 -10.90 7.90 14.88
N PRO A 8 -9.56 8.07 14.92
CA PRO A 8 -8.67 7.05 15.48
C PRO A 8 -8.96 6.66 16.92
N ARG A 9 -9.38 7.60 17.77
CA ARG A 9 -9.71 7.32 19.17
C ARG A 9 -11.03 6.55 19.31
N GLU A 10 -12.04 6.90 18.51
CA GLU A 10 -13.29 6.14 18.45
C GLU A 10 -13.03 4.73 17.90
N ALA A 11 -12.23 4.60 16.84
CA ALA A 11 -11.82 3.32 16.31
C ALA A 11 -11.12 2.47 17.37
N GLN A 12 -10.22 3.05 18.17
CA GLN A 12 -9.58 2.33 19.28
C GLN A 12 -10.61 1.81 20.30
N ALA A 13 -11.61 2.63 20.66
CA ALA A 13 -12.68 2.22 21.59
C ALA A 13 -13.54 1.10 21.01
N LEU A 14 -13.89 1.16 19.73
CA LEU A 14 -14.64 0.12 19.03
C LEU A 14 -13.83 -1.18 18.92
N ILE A 15 -12.53 -1.08 18.67
CA ILE A 15 -11.64 -2.25 18.65
C ILE A 15 -11.56 -2.90 20.05
N ALA A 16 -11.53 -2.10 21.13
CA ALA A 16 -11.60 -2.62 22.49
C ALA A 16 -12.92 -3.36 22.78
N GLN A 17 -14.00 -3.03 22.06
CA GLN A 17 -15.30 -3.71 22.11
C GLN A 17 -15.40 -4.93 21.16
N GLY A 18 -14.34 -5.23 20.41
CA GLY A 18 -14.27 -6.40 19.52
C GLY A 18 -14.40 -6.09 18.02
N ALA A 19 -14.42 -4.82 17.61
CA ALA A 19 -14.44 -4.47 16.19
C ALA A 19 -13.17 -4.96 15.49
N LYS A 20 -13.32 -5.60 14.32
CA LYS A 20 -12.19 -6.02 13.50
C LYS A 20 -11.64 -4.85 12.71
N ARG A 21 -10.32 -4.72 12.69
CA ARG A 21 -9.61 -3.70 11.91
C ARG A 21 -8.97 -4.36 10.69
N ILE A 22 -9.38 -3.93 9.50
CA ILE A 22 -8.97 -4.53 8.23
C ILE A 22 -8.14 -3.51 7.44
N ASP A 23 -6.93 -3.92 7.09
CA ASP A 23 -6.02 -3.14 6.27
C ASP A 23 -6.22 -3.50 4.80
N VAL A 24 -6.61 -2.52 3.98
CA VAL A 24 -6.82 -2.72 2.54
C VAL A 24 -5.60 -2.36 1.68
N ARG A 25 -4.46 -2.06 2.31
CA ARG A 25 -3.18 -1.83 1.63
C ARG A 25 -2.58 -3.13 1.09
N ASP A 26 -1.50 -2.98 0.33
CA ASP A 26 -0.75 -4.12 -0.18
C ASP A 26 0.11 -4.78 0.92
N ALA A 27 0.56 -6.01 0.66
CA ALA A 27 1.27 -6.81 1.65
C ALA A 27 2.62 -6.21 2.07
N ASP A 28 3.35 -5.56 1.16
CA ASP A 28 4.62 -4.89 1.45
C ASP A 28 4.43 -3.68 2.38
N GLU A 29 3.34 -2.92 2.19
CA GLU A 29 2.95 -1.84 3.09
C GLU A 29 2.61 -2.37 4.49
N TYR A 30 1.80 -3.43 4.58
CA TYR A 30 1.38 -4.04 5.84
C TYR A 30 2.53 -4.67 6.63
N LEU A 31 3.38 -5.46 5.96
CA LEU A 31 4.50 -6.14 6.61
C LEU A 31 5.48 -5.16 7.24
N ARG A 32 5.72 -4.03 6.56
CA ARG A 32 6.60 -2.97 7.07
C ARG A 32 6.00 -2.23 8.26
N GLU A 33 4.73 -1.87 8.18
CA GLU A 33 4.05 -1.09 9.21
C GLU A 33 2.55 -1.38 9.17
N HIS A 34 1.94 -1.76 10.29
CA HIS A 34 0.50 -1.95 10.39
C HIS A 34 -0.04 -1.61 11.78
N ILE A 35 -1.36 -1.38 11.88
CA ILE A 35 -2.03 -1.24 13.18
C ILE A 35 -1.99 -2.61 13.88
N PRO A 36 -1.63 -2.70 15.17
CA PRO A 36 -1.46 -3.98 15.85
C PRO A 36 -2.72 -4.84 15.74
N HIS A 37 -2.59 -6.13 15.43
CA HIS A 37 -3.70 -7.06 15.15
C HIS A 37 -4.66 -6.64 14.04
N ALA A 38 -4.23 -5.76 13.12
CA ALA A 38 -4.94 -5.60 11.86
C ALA A 38 -4.92 -6.88 11.05
N GLN A 39 -5.91 -7.05 10.20
CA GLN A 39 -5.99 -8.17 9.29
C GLN A 39 -5.83 -7.64 7.87
N LEU A 40 -4.87 -8.20 7.14
CA LEU A 40 -4.58 -7.80 5.77
C LEU A 40 -5.63 -8.36 4.81
N ALA A 41 -6.33 -7.47 4.10
CA ALA A 41 -7.22 -7.82 3.00
C ALA A 41 -7.06 -6.78 1.88
N PRO A 42 -6.06 -6.93 0.99
CA PRO A 42 -5.74 -5.93 -0.01
C PRO A 42 -6.94 -5.63 -0.89
N LEU A 43 -7.12 -4.36 -1.25
CA LEU A 43 -8.27 -3.93 -2.06
C LEU A 43 -8.37 -4.71 -3.38
N SER A 44 -7.23 -4.97 -4.03
CA SER A 44 -7.15 -5.77 -5.26
C SER A 44 -7.75 -7.18 -5.10
N ARG A 45 -7.62 -7.79 -3.92
CA ARG A 45 -8.24 -9.08 -3.58
C ARG A 45 -9.73 -8.93 -3.27
N LEU A 46 -10.11 -7.88 -2.55
CA LEU A 46 -11.50 -7.58 -2.23
C LEU A 46 -12.32 -7.25 -3.49
N GLU A 47 -11.71 -6.69 -4.52
CA GLU A 47 -12.38 -6.44 -5.80
C GLU A 47 -12.67 -7.71 -6.60
N GLN A 48 -11.96 -8.80 -6.33
CA GLN A 48 -12.10 -10.08 -7.03
C GLN A 48 -13.05 -11.06 -6.35
N GLY A 49 -13.52 -10.76 -5.13
CA GLY A 49 -14.31 -11.72 -4.37
C GLY A 49 -14.85 -11.19 -3.05
N ASP A 50 -15.27 -12.14 -2.22
CA ASP A 50 -15.94 -11.88 -0.95
C ASP A 50 -14.94 -11.66 0.20
N LEU A 51 -15.40 -11.07 1.31
CA LEU A 51 -14.57 -10.95 2.50
C LEU A 51 -14.34 -12.36 3.09
N PRO A 52 -13.08 -12.78 3.33
CA PRO A 52 -12.80 -14.08 3.92
C PRO A 52 -13.59 -14.29 5.22
N ALA A 53 -14.12 -15.50 5.42
CA ALA A 53 -15.01 -15.79 6.56
C ALA A 53 -14.35 -15.51 7.93
N ASN A 54 -13.04 -15.72 8.04
CA ASN A 54 -12.25 -15.42 9.24
C ASN A 54 -12.13 -13.91 9.51
N LEU A 55 -12.40 -13.04 8.53
CA LEU A 55 -12.38 -11.58 8.66
C LEU A 55 -13.77 -10.98 8.91
N ARG A 56 -14.84 -11.78 8.80
CA ARG A 56 -16.18 -11.33 9.15
C ARG A 56 -16.32 -11.12 10.66
N ALA A 57 -17.04 -10.08 11.02
CA ALA A 57 -17.43 -9.72 12.38
C ALA A 57 -18.70 -8.86 12.31
N GLU A 58 -19.35 -8.64 13.45
CA GLU A 58 -20.50 -7.73 13.53
C GLU A 58 -20.10 -6.28 13.21
N GLN A 59 -18.87 -5.90 13.57
CA GLN A 59 -18.33 -4.56 13.33
C GLN A 59 -16.94 -4.62 12.70
N ILE A 60 -16.77 -3.90 11.59
CA ILE A 60 -15.55 -3.88 10.78
C ILE A 60 -15.13 -2.44 10.51
N ILE A 61 -13.86 -2.16 10.77
CA ILE A 61 -13.21 -0.88 10.49
C ILE A 61 -12.19 -1.10 9.38
N PHE A 62 -12.45 -0.55 8.20
CA PHE A 62 -11.48 -0.55 7.11
C PHE A 62 -10.55 0.65 7.21
N HIS A 63 -9.27 0.45 6.94
CA HIS A 63 -8.32 1.54 6.78
C HIS A 63 -7.36 1.27 5.62
N CYS A 64 -6.79 2.36 5.11
CA CYS A 64 -5.67 2.31 4.17
C CYS A 64 -4.53 3.20 4.70
N GLN A 65 -3.70 3.76 3.82
CA GLN A 65 -2.63 4.67 4.22
C GLN A 65 -3.20 5.97 4.82
N SER A 66 -3.99 6.70 4.03
CA SER A 66 -4.46 8.07 4.34
C SER A 66 -5.99 8.24 4.33
N GLY A 67 -6.75 7.15 4.19
CA GLY A 67 -8.21 7.16 4.09
C GLY A 67 -8.76 7.28 2.66
N LYS A 68 -7.96 7.75 1.68
CA LYS A 68 -8.42 7.96 0.29
C LYS A 68 -8.87 6.69 -0.42
N ARG A 69 -8.10 5.59 -0.32
CA ARG A 69 -8.43 4.32 -1.01
C ARG A 69 -9.75 3.74 -0.49
N THR A 70 -9.95 3.81 0.82
CA THR A 70 -11.16 3.34 1.50
C THR A 70 -12.37 4.22 1.18
N SER A 71 -12.22 5.56 1.19
CA SER A 71 -13.34 6.45 0.86
C SER A 71 -13.81 6.30 -0.59
N SER A 72 -12.87 6.16 -1.53
CA SER A 72 -13.19 5.95 -2.95
C SER A 72 -13.89 4.61 -3.23
N ASN A 73 -13.74 3.62 -2.34
CA ASN A 73 -14.31 2.28 -2.50
C ASN A 73 -15.36 1.94 -1.44
N ALA A 74 -15.88 2.94 -0.72
CA ALA A 74 -16.76 2.73 0.43
C ALA A 74 -17.98 1.84 0.09
N ALA A 75 -18.69 2.13 -1.00
CA ALA A 75 -19.87 1.36 -1.40
C ALA A 75 -19.55 -0.12 -1.65
N LYS A 76 -18.41 -0.42 -2.30
CA LYS A 76 -17.96 -1.80 -2.54
C LYS A 76 -17.59 -2.49 -1.24
N LEU A 77 -16.79 -1.84 -0.40
CA LEU A 77 -16.37 -2.38 0.90
C LEU A 77 -17.58 -2.69 1.79
N GLN A 78 -18.62 -1.86 1.74
CA GLN A 78 -19.87 -2.11 2.44
C GLN A 78 -20.58 -3.37 1.94
N ALA A 79 -20.70 -3.51 0.61
CA ALA A 79 -21.37 -4.64 0.00
C ALA A 79 -20.65 -5.96 0.31
N ILE A 80 -19.31 -5.96 0.26
CA ILE A 80 -18.48 -7.14 0.52
C ILE A 80 -18.51 -7.56 2.00
N ALA A 81 -18.61 -6.59 2.91
CA ALA A 81 -18.66 -6.85 4.35
C ALA A 81 -20.08 -7.10 4.90
N ALA A 82 -21.13 -6.94 4.10
CA ALA A 82 -22.51 -7.13 4.55
C ALA A 82 -22.72 -8.54 5.13
N PRO A 83 -23.50 -8.69 6.22
CA PRO A 83 -24.36 -7.70 6.89
C PRO A 83 -23.65 -6.89 8.01
N ALA A 84 -22.32 -6.90 8.09
CA ALA A 84 -21.59 -6.22 9.17
C ALA A 84 -21.81 -4.69 9.18
N GLN A 85 -21.67 -4.09 10.36
CA GLN A 85 -21.54 -2.65 10.51
C GLN A 85 -20.14 -2.22 10.06
N VAL A 86 -20.08 -1.42 9.00
CA VAL A 86 -18.82 -0.98 8.39
C VAL A 86 -18.53 0.47 8.70
N SER A 87 -17.31 0.75 9.14
CA SER A 87 -16.77 2.09 9.33
C SER A 87 -15.42 2.25 8.63
N LEU A 88 -15.06 3.47 8.25
CA LEU A 88 -13.72 3.80 7.75
C LEU A 88 -12.94 4.56 8.79
N LEU A 89 -11.68 4.22 8.94
CA LEU A 89 -10.77 4.99 9.77
C LEU A 89 -10.42 6.32 9.11
N GLU A 90 -10.73 7.42 9.79
CA GLU A 90 -10.34 8.76 9.38
C GLU A 90 -8.81 8.88 9.26
N GLY A 91 -8.33 9.39 8.13
CA GLY A 91 -6.90 9.56 7.88
C GLY A 91 -6.11 8.26 7.75
N GLY A 92 -6.75 7.08 7.79
CA GLY A 92 -6.05 5.79 7.69
C GLY A 92 -5.02 5.56 8.80
N ILE A 93 -3.98 4.78 8.52
CA ILE A 93 -2.88 4.56 9.47
C ILE A 93 -2.08 5.85 9.75
N ASP A 94 -2.04 6.81 8.81
CA ASP A 94 -1.41 8.10 9.03
C ASP A 94 -2.15 8.89 10.13
N GLY A 95 -3.49 8.89 10.09
CA GLY A 95 -4.34 9.47 11.13
C GLY A 95 -4.19 8.75 12.47
N TRP A 96 -4.08 7.42 12.44
CA TRP A 96 -3.82 6.60 13.63
C TRP A 96 -2.51 6.99 14.33
N LYS A 97 -1.43 7.15 13.56
CA LYS A 97 -0.13 7.60 14.08
C LYS A 97 -0.15 9.04 14.56
N ALA A 98 -0.82 9.93 13.83
CA ALA A 98 -0.98 11.32 14.23
C ALA A 98 -1.72 11.46 15.57
N ALA A 99 -2.61 10.52 15.89
CA ALA A 99 -3.29 10.43 17.18
C ALA A 99 -2.42 9.86 18.32
N GLY A 100 -1.16 9.49 18.04
CA GLY A 100 -0.23 8.91 19.03
C GLY A 100 -0.49 7.45 19.37
N LEU A 101 -1.25 6.74 18.53
CA LEU A 101 -1.62 5.35 18.76
C LEU A 101 -0.54 4.38 18.26
N PRO A 102 -0.36 3.22 18.90
CA PRO A 102 0.73 2.31 18.58
C PRO A 102 0.55 1.66 17.21
N VAL A 103 1.69 1.44 16.53
CA VAL A 103 1.82 0.69 15.28
C VAL A 103 2.88 -0.40 15.45
N THR A 104 2.72 -1.50 14.72
CA THR A 104 3.75 -2.54 14.61
C THR A 104 4.60 -2.21 13.39
N GLU A 105 5.88 -1.92 13.61
CA GLU A 105 6.84 -1.65 12.54
C GLU A 105 7.88 -2.77 12.46
N ASP A 106 8.13 -3.27 11.26
CA ASP A 106 9.26 -4.12 10.95
C ASP A 106 10.17 -3.43 9.91
N LYS A 107 11.24 -2.84 10.43
CA LYS A 107 12.23 -2.13 9.60
C LYS A 107 13.11 -3.07 8.79
N SER A 108 13.14 -4.37 9.11
CA SER A 108 13.93 -5.37 8.39
C SER A 108 13.30 -5.77 7.05
N GLN A 109 12.01 -5.48 6.86
CA GLN A 109 11.30 -5.73 5.61
C GLN A 109 11.92 -4.93 4.45
N PRO A 110 11.84 -5.44 3.20
CA PRO A 110 12.33 -4.76 2.00
C PRO A 110 11.56 -3.45 1.75
N LEU A 111 12.23 -2.43 1.17
CA LEU A 111 11.60 -1.15 0.86
C LEU A 111 10.34 -1.35 -0.01
N PRO A 112 9.29 -0.50 0.14
CA PRO A 112 8.13 -0.57 -0.73
C PRO A 112 8.56 -0.60 -2.20
N LEU A 113 7.89 -1.42 -3.02
CA LEU A 113 8.33 -1.71 -4.38
C LEU A 113 8.58 -0.43 -5.20
N MET A 114 7.70 0.56 -5.04
CA MET A 114 7.81 1.84 -5.74
C MET A 114 9.05 2.66 -5.32
N ARG A 115 9.47 2.58 -4.05
CA ARG A 115 10.73 3.22 -3.60
C ARG A 115 11.94 2.51 -4.21
N GLN A 116 11.91 1.17 -4.33
CA GLN A 116 12.97 0.43 -5.03
C GLN A 116 13.07 0.86 -6.50
N VAL A 117 11.93 0.98 -7.20
CA VAL A 117 11.87 1.47 -8.59
C VAL A 117 12.47 2.87 -8.72
N GLN A 118 12.11 3.81 -7.83
CA GLN A 118 12.62 5.18 -7.85
C GLN A 118 14.13 5.24 -7.64
N ILE A 119 14.65 4.48 -6.66
CA ILE A 119 16.09 4.41 -6.39
C ILE A 119 16.84 3.82 -7.60
N ALA A 120 16.33 2.74 -8.19
CA ALA A 120 16.94 2.10 -9.34
C ALA A 120 16.93 3.00 -10.59
N ALA A 121 15.77 3.57 -10.93
CA ALA A 121 15.63 4.46 -12.08
C ALA A 121 16.46 5.74 -11.92
N GLY A 122 16.43 6.36 -10.73
CA GLY A 122 17.24 7.53 -10.42
C GLY A 122 18.73 7.23 -10.49
N GLY A 123 19.16 6.11 -9.91
CA GLY A 123 20.56 5.67 -9.91
C GLY A 123 21.08 5.41 -11.33
N LEU A 124 20.33 4.68 -12.15
CA LEU A 124 20.68 4.43 -13.55
C LEU A 124 20.73 5.72 -14.38
N THR A 125 19.79 6.64 -14.15
CA THR A 125 19.77 7.93 -14.85
C THR A 125 21.00 8.77 -14.50
N LEU A 126 21.33 8.87 -13.20
CA LEU A 126 22.49 9.62 -12.72
C LEU A 126 23.79 9.00 -13.24
N LEU A 127 23.90 7.68 -13.20
CA LEU A 127 25.06 6.95 -13.71
C LEU A 127 25.23 7.16 -15.22
N GLY A 128 24.15 7.09 -16.00
CA GLY A 128 24.18 7.34 -17.44
C GLY A 128 24.66 8.75 -17.79
N VAL A 129 24.23 9.76 -17.02
CA VAL A 129 24.69 11.14 -17.19
C VAL A 129 26.18 11.28 -16.86
N ILE A 130 26.62 10.74 -15.72
CA ILE A 130 28.03 10.82 -15.30
C ILE A 130 28.94 10.14 -16.35
N LEU A 131 28.60 8.93 -16.78
CA LEU A 131 29.38 8.20 -17.79
C LEU A 131 29.31 8.87 -19.17
N GLY A 132 28.19 9.53 -19.49
CA GLY A 132 28.01 10.32 -20.71
C GLY A 132 29.04 11.44 -20.84
N TYR A 133 29.28 12.16 -19.74
CA TYR A 133 30.26 13.25 -19.68
C TYR A 133 31.70 12.77 -19.48
N THR A 134 31.93 11.68 -18.76
CA THR A 134 33.28 11.27 -18.33
C THR A 134 33.92 10.20 -19.21
N VAL A 135 33.13 9.36 -19.88
CA VAL A 135 33.64 8.21 -20.65
C VAL A 135 33.30 8.34 -22.13
N HIS A 136 32.02 8.44 -22.48
CA HIS A 136 31.58 8.53 -23.87
C HIS A 136 30.13 9.02 -23.96
N GLY A 137 29.82 9.92 -24.90
CA GLY A 137 28.46 10.49 -25.05
C GLY A 137 27.35 9.43 -25.27
N GLY A 138 27.70 8.25 -25.77
CA GLY A 138 26.74 7.13 -25.92
C GLY A 138 26.06 6.69 -24.62
N PHE A 139 26.65 6.92 -23.45
CA PHE A 139 26.04 6.53 -22.17
C PHE A 139 24.78 7.33 -21.80
N PHE A 140 24.53 8.48 -22.44
CA PHE A 140 23.26 9.19 -22.30
C PHE A 140 22.05 8.36 -22.77
N LEU A 141 22.27 7.34 -23.61
CA LEU A 141 21.23 6.40 -24.02
C LEU A 141 20.63 5.63 -22.83
N ILE A 142 21.41 5.37 -21.77
CA ILE A 142 20.89 4.74 -20.54
C ILE A 142 19.84 5.65 -19.90
N SER A 143 20.17 6.93 -19.70
CA SER A 143 19.26 7.92 -19.12
C SER A 143 18.04 8.13 -20.01
N GLY A 144 18.23 8.19 -21.33
CA GLY A 144 17.14 8.27 -22.30
C GLY A 144 16.19 7.08 -22.25
N PHE A 145 16.72 5.86 -22.17
CA PHE A 145 15.93 4.64 -22.05
C PHE A 145 15.12 4.59 -20.75
N VAL A 146 15.73 4.94 -19.61
CA VAL A 146 15.03 5.00 -18.32
C VAL A 146 13.92 6.05 -18.35
N GLY A 147 14.19 7.25 -18.88
CA GLY A 147 13.19 8.31 -19.02
C GLY A 147 12.00 7.91 -19.89
N ALA A 148 12.26 7.29 -21.05
CA ALA A 148 11.21 6.76 -21.92
C ALA A 148 10.37 5.68 -21.22
N GLY A 149 11.01 4.79 -20.46
CA GLY A 149 10.33 3.78 -19.65
C GLY A 149 9.43 4.37 -18.57
N LEU A 150 9.86 5.43 -17.88
CA LEU A 150 9.04 6.14 -16.90
C LEU A 150 7.83 6.83 -17.53
N MET A 151 8.00 7.47 -18.69
CA MET A 151 6.88 8.05 -19.44
C MET A 151 5.85 6.99 -19.83
N LEU A 152 6.30 5.87 -20.40
CA LEU A 152 5.43 4.76 -20.76
C LEU A 152 4.69 4.21 -19.54
N ALA A 153 5.39 4.04 -18.41
CA ALA A 153 4.79 3.55 -17.17
C ALA A 153 3.72 4.52 -16.64
N GLY A 154 3.97 5.83 -16.70
CA GLY A 154 2.99 6.85 -16.32
C GLY A 154 1.74 6.84 -17.21
N MET A 155 1.89 6.60 -18.51
CA MET A 155 0.78 6.57 -19.47
C MET A 155 -0.05 5.28 -19.39
N THR A 156 0.60 4.14 -19.17
CA THR A 156 -0.03 2.81 -19.31
C THR A 156 -0.30 2.13 -17.97
N GLY A 157 0.27 2.63 -16.87
CA GLY A 157 0.29 1.95 -15.58
C GLY A 157 1.22 0.72 -15.53
N PHE A 158 1.87 0.36 -16.64
CA PHE A 158 2.78 -0.77 -16.70
C PHE A 158 4.22 -0.35 -16.37
N CYS A 159 4.73 -0.80 -15.22
CA CYS A 159 6.13 -0.60 -14.83
C CYS A 159 6.93 -1.91 -14.95
N GLY A 160 7.74 -2.04 -16.01
CA GLY A 160 8.60 -3.21 -16.22
C GLY A 160 9.61 -3.42 -15.08
N MET A 161 10.16 -2.33 -14.53
CA MET A 161 11.09 -2.37 -13.40
C MET A 161 10.42 -2.94 -12.14
N ALA A 162 9.18 -2.52 -11.84
CA ALA A 162 8.43 -3.03 -10.69
C ALA A 162 8.24 -4.55 -10.77
N ARG A 163 7.85 -5.08 -11.95
CA ARG A 163 7.70 -6.53 -12.17
C ARG A 163 9.00 -7.32 -12.05
N LEU A 164 10.12 -6.71 -12.42
CA LEU A 164 11.43 -7.33 -12.25
C LEU A 164 11.82 -7.39 -10.78
N LEU A 165 11.64 -6.28 -10.06
CA LEU A 165 11.95 -6.16 -8.64
C LEU A 165 11.05 -7.05 -7.76
N GLU A 166 9.80 -7.25 -8.15
CA GLU A 166 8.85 -8.14 -7.46
C GLU A 166 9.37 -9.59 -7.38
N LYS A 167 10.13 -10.03 -8.38
CA LYS A 167 10.71 -11.39 -8.44
C LYS A 167 12.01 -11.53 -7.65
N MET A 168 12.55 -10.44 -7.11
CA MET A 168 13.86 -10.49 -6.46
C MET A 168 13.79 -11.24 -5.12
N PRO A 169 14.86 -11.94 -4.71
CA PRO A 169 14.83 -12.85 -3.56
C PRO A 169 14.43 -12.20 -2.23
N TRP A 170 14.71 -10.91 -2.05
CA TRP A 170 14.31 -10.17 -0.84
C TRP A 170 12.82 -9.82 -0.82
N ASN A 171 12.15 -9.81 -1.97
CA ASN A 171 10.74 -9.45 -2.12
C ASN A 171 9.81 -10.68 -2.16
N THR A 172 10.37 -11.88 -2.39
CA THR A 172 9.64 -13.16 -2.45
C THR A 172 9.74 -13.99 -1.18
N ARG A 173 10.63 -13.63 -0.23
CA ARG A 173 10.84 -14.34 1.05
C ARG A 173 9.73 -14.13 2.09
N THR A 174 8.78 -13.24 1.83
CA THR A 174 7.74 -12.81 2.76
C THR A 174 6.38 -13.48 2.53
N HIS A 175 6.33 -14.55 1.74
CA HIS A 175 5.13 -15.31 1.42
C HIS A 175 5.08 -16.68 2.09
#